data_AF-A0A2D9RXQ1-F1
#
_entry.id   AF-A0A2D9RXQ1-F1
#
_cell.length_a   1.000
_cell.length_b   1.000
_cell.length_c   1.000
_cell.angle_alpha   90.00
_cell.angle_beta   90.00
_cell.angle_gamma   90.00
#
_symmetry.space_group_name_H-M   'P 1'
#
loop_
_entity.id
_entity.type
_entity.pdbx_description
1 polymer ?
#
loop_
_entity_poly.entity_id
_entity_poly.type
_entity_poly.pdbx_seq_one_letter_code
_entity_poly.pdbx_strand_id
1 'polypeptide(L)'
;MDYNTSELCDLFADNVDVVDPIFTSYGGRYSFGGEITTVKCFEDRELIDRVLTEPGDGKVLLIDGGGSLRRALFDAQYVIDIGFFTNNELV
;
A
#
# COMPACT_ATOMS: atom_id res chain seq x y z
N MET A 1 6.05 -2.74 -15.43
CA MET A 1 6.21 -4.20 -15.30
C MET A 1 4.87 -4.75 -14.86
N ASP A 2 4.41 -5.83 -15.48
CA ASP A 2 3.15 -6.46 -15.10
C ASP A 2 3.46 -7.60 -14.13
N TYR A 3 2.96 -7.50 -12.90
CA TYR A 3 3.16 -8.48 -11.84
C TYR A 3 1.94 -9.38 -11.81
N ASN A 4 2.07 -10.58 -12.34
CA ASN A 4 1.01 -11.58 -12.27
C ASN A 4 1.03 -12.25 -10.90
N THR A 5 0.22 -11.75 -9.98
CA THR A 5 0.15 -12.27 -8.60
C THR A 5 -0.31 -13.72 -8.55
N SER A 6 -1.13 -14.18 -9.49
CA SER A 6 -1.53 -15.59 -9.60
C SER A 6 -0.32 -16.48 -9.91
N GLU A 7 0.52 -16.08 -10.87
CA GLU A 7 1.73 -16.82 -11.21
C GLU A 7 2.75 -16.84 -10.05
N LEU A 8 2.84 -15.75 -9.29
CA LEU A 8 3.67 -15.72 -8.08
C LEU A 8 3.16 -16.71 -7.02
N CYS A 9 1.85 -16.83 -6.83
CA CYS A 9 1.27 -17.80 -5.91
C CYS A 9 1.56 -19.25 -6.36
N ASP A 10 1.50 -19.52 -7.66
CA ASP A 10 1.79 -20.85 -8.21
C ASP A 10 3.26 -21.25 -8.03
N LEU A 11 4.19 -20.29 -8.22
CA LEU A 11 5.63 -20.55 -8.18
C LEU A 11 6.22 -20.54 -6.76
N PHE A 12 5.63 -19.77 -5.85
CA PHE A 12 6.18 -19.47 -4.53
C PHE A 12 5.17 -19.71 -3.40
N ALA A 13 4.33 -20.75 -3.53
CA ALA A 13 3.22 -21.01 -2.63
C ALA A 13 3.58 -20.99 -1.12
N ASP A 14 4.77 -21.47 -0.73
CA ASP A 14 5.22 -21.49 0.67
C ASP A 14 5.88 -20.16 1.13
N ASN A 15 6.00 -19.18 0.23
CA ASN A 15 6.70 -17.92 0.45
C ASN A 15 5.82 -16.69 0.13
N VAL A 16 4.54 -16.89 -0.20
CA VAL A 16 3.60 -15.84 -0.55
C VAL A 16 2.43 -15.87 0.41
N ASP A 17 2.23 -14.76 1.11
CA ASP A 17 1.00 -14.48 1.83
C ASP A 17 0.07 -13.64 0.95
N VAL A 18 -1.18 -14.06 0.83
CA VAL A 18 -2.20 -13.36 0.03
C VAL A 18 -3.10 -12.57 0.96
N VAL A 19 -3.16 -11.26 0.76
CA VAL A 19 -4.08 -10.38 1.49
C VAL A 19 -5.48 -10.47 0.90
N ASP A 20 -6.50 -10.37 1.75
CA ASP A 20 -7.89 -10.30 1.32
C ASP A 20 -8.12 -9.16 0.31
N PRO A 21 -9.02 -9.35 -0.68
CA PRO A 21 -9.31 -8.36 -1.72
C PRO A 21 -10.22 -7.23 -1.20
N ILE A 22 -9.84 -6.59 -0.09
CA ILE A 22 -10.56 -5.48 0.56
C ILE A 22 -10.15 -4.10 0.02
N PHE A 23 -9.20 -4.07 -0.93
CA PHE A 23 -8.59 -2.84 -1.42
C PHE A 23 -9.20 -2.35 -2.73
N THR A 24 -9.27 -1.04 -2.86
CA THR A 24 -9.68 -0.37 -4.10
C THR A 24 -8.47 0.30 -4.74
N SER A 25 -8.29 0.10 -6.04
CA SER A 25 -7.23 0.77 -6.81
C SER A 25 -7.68 2.18 -7.20
N TYR A 26 -6.92 3.19 -6.78
CA TYR A 26 -7.16 4.60 -7.09
C TYR A 26 -6.06 5.23 -7.96
N GLY A 27 -4.92 4.54 -8.14
CA GLY A 27 -3.76 5.03 -8.87
C GLY A 27 -3.87 4.83 -10.39
N GLY A 28 -2.98 5.48 -11.13
CA GLY A 28 -2.88 5.32 -12.59
C GLY A 28 -2.12 4.08 -13.07
N ARG A 29 -1.47 3.35 -12.14
CA ARG A 29 -0.77 2.08 -12.43
C ARG A 29 -1.56 0.91 -11.86
N TYR A 30 -1.89 -0.05 -12.71
CA TYR A 30 -2.69 -1.24 -12.35
C TYR A 30 -1.86 -2.39 -11.79
N SER A 31 -0.54 -2.32 -11.92
CA SER A 31 0.41 -3.32 -11.43
C SER A 31 1.67 -2.61 -10.93
N PHE A 32 2.07 -2.93 -9.70
CA PHE A 32 3.26 -2.40 -9.04
C PHE A 32 3.77 -3.39 -7.99
N GLY A 33 5.02 -3.23 -7.57
CA GLY A 33 5.68 -4.11 -6.61
C GLY A 33 7.06 -3.57 -6.26
N GLY A 34 7.53 -3.89 -5.05
CA GLY A 34 8.76 -3.34 -4.49
C GLY A 34 8.92 -3.68 -3.00
N GLU A 35 10.01 -3.21 -2.41
CA GLU A 35 10.25 -3.36 -0.96
C GLU A 35 9.20 -2.59 -0.15
N ILE A 36 8.56 -3.26 0.82
CA ILE A 36 7.51 -2.65 1.62
C ILE A 36 8.13 -1.75 2.70
N THR A 37 7.69 -0.50 2.76
CA THR A 37 7.90 0.41 3.90
C THR A 37 6.56 0.63 4.59
N THR A 38 6.49 0.51 5.91
CA THR A 38 5.21 0.58 6.65
C THR A 38 5.09 1.85 7.48
N VAL A 39 3.91 2.47 7.50
CA VAL A 39 3.53 3.53 8.42
C VAL A 39 2.25 3.12 9.12
N LYS A 40 2.22 3.23 10.46
CA LYS A 40 1.00 3.11 11.24
C LYS A 40 0.63 4.48 11.80
N CYS A 41 -0.60 4.91 11.56
CA CYS A 41 -1.13 6.17 12.06
C CYS A 41 -2.64 6.07 12.31
N PHE A 42 -3.20 7.10 12.94
CA PHE A 42 -4.64 7.19 13.16
C PHE A 42 -5.09 8.63 12.94
N GLU A 43 -5.78 8.86 11.82
CA GLU A 43 -6.33 10.17 11.44
C GLU A 43 -5.30 11.32 11.36
N ASP A 44 -4.02 10.98 11.28
CA ASP A 44 -2.88 11.90 11.18
C ASP A 44 -1.98 11.47 10.03
N ARG A 45 -1.53 12.45 9.24
CA ARG A 45 -0.67 12.24 8.07
C ARG A 45 0.75 12.75 8.23
N GLU A 46 1.13 13.35 9.37
CA GLU A 46 2.45 13.95 9.55
C GLU A 46 3.59 12.94 9.29
N LEU A 47 3.44 11.71 9.78
CA LEU A 47 4.42 10.65 9.54
C LEU A 47 4.46 10.22 8.07
N ILE A 48 3.31 10.19 7.40
CA ILE A 48 3.22 9.89 5.96
C ILE A 48 4.00 10.95 5.20
N ASP A 49 3.67 12.24 5.41
CA ASP A 49 4.31 13.38 4.75
C ASP A 49 5.85 13.33 4.89
N ARG A 50 6.36 12.96 6.07
CA ARG A 50 7.80 12.78 6.31
C ARG A 50 8.39 11.64 5.48
N VAL A 51 7.76 10.47 5.48
CA VAL A 51 8.24 9.30 4.72
C VAL A 51 8.26 9.59 3.22
N LEU A 52 7.30 10.36 2.72
CA LEU A 52 7.27 10.76 1.30
C LEU A 52 8.43 11.68 0.88
N THR A 53 9.17 12.26 1.83
CA THR A 53 10.39 13.03 1.53
C THR A 53 11.64 12.17 1.40
N GLU A 54 11.57 10.90 1.78
CA GLU A 54 12.69 9.97 1.68
C GLU A 54 12.76 9.30 0.28
N PRO A 55 13.93 8.77 -0.13
CA PRO A 55 14.04 8.03 -1.39
C PRO A 55 13.10 6.81 -1.45
N GLY A 56 12.21 6.82 -2.43
CA GLY A 56 11.15 5.82 -2.63
C GLY A 56 11.38 4.86 -3.81
N ASP A 57 12.51 4.95 -4.53
CA ASP A 57 12.76 4.14 -5.72
C ASP A 57 12.70 2.63 -5.40
N GLY A 58 11.83 1.91 -6.10
CA GLY A 58 11.66 0.46 -5.92
C GLY A 58 10.93 0.06 -4.62
N LYS A 59 10.28 1.00 -3.92
CA LYS A 59 9.55 0.75 -2.68
C LYS A 59 8.04 0.91 -2.85
N VAL A 60 7.28 0.26 -1.96
CA VAL A 60 5.83 0.40 -1.80
C VAL A 60 5.55 0.85 -0.37
N LEU A 61 4.87 1.99 -0.22
CA LEU A 61 4.45 2.49 1.09
C LEU A 61 3.12 1.86 1.50
N LEU A 62 3.14 1.10 2.59
CA LEU A 62 1.99 0.49 3.24
C LEU A 62 1.54 1.35 4.43
N ILE A 63 0.32 1.87 4.38
CA ILE A 63 -0.24 2.74 5.43
C ILE A 63 -1.35 2.00 6.19
N ASP A 64 -1.10 1.68 7.46
CA ASP A 64 -2.14 1.26 8.40
C ASP A 64 -2.75 2.50 9.09
N GLY A 65 -3.90 2.94 8.58
CA GLY A 65 -4.67 4.06 9.13
C GLY A 65 -5.64 3.69 10.25
N GLY A 66 -5.61 2.44 10.75
CA GLY A 66 -6.66 1.87 11.61
C GLY A 66 -8.03 1.82 10.92
N GLY A 67 -8.02 1.94 9.58
CA GLY A 67 -9.16 1.98 8.67
C GLY A 67 -10.26 2.98 8.96
N SER A 68 -9.93 4.10 9.63
CA SER A 68 -10.88 5.21 9.74
C SER A 68 -11.29 5.74 8.37
N LEU A 69 -12.60 5.87 8.14
CA LEU A 69 -13.19 6.52 6.97
C LEU A 69 -13.48 8.02 7.22
N ARG A 70 -13.16 8.54 8.41
CA ARG A 70 -13.50 9.92 8.78
C ARG A 70 -12.57 10.96 8.17
N ARG A 71 -11.34 10.57 7.83
CA ARG A 71 -10.31 11.48 7.34
C ARG A 71 -9.42 10.80 6.31
N ALA A 72 -9.18 11.50 5.20
CA ALA A 72 -8.20 11.06 4.21
C ALA A 72 -6.78 11.18 4.77
N LEU A 73 -5.98 10.13 4.59
CA LEU A 73 -4.57 10.09 4.97
C LEU A 73 -3.65 10.50 3.82
N PHE A 74 -4.20 10.69 2.63
CA PHE A 74 -3.46 10.97 1.41
C PHE A 74 -4.33 11.67 0.38
N ASP A 75 -3.72 12.35 -0.58
CA ASP A 75 -4.41 13.05 -1.66
C ASP A 75 -3.63 13.01 -3.00
N ALA A 76 -4.26 13.49 -4.07
CA ALA A 76 -3.72 13.42 -5.43
C ALA A 76 -2.48 14.32 -5.67
N GLN A 77 -2.10 15.18 -4.72
CA GLN A 77 -0.93 16.04 -4.86
C GLN A 77 0.37 15.23 -4.86
N TYR A 78 0.35 14.05 -4.25
CA TYR A 78 1.47 13.15 -4.16
C TYR A 78 1.41 12.15 -5.32
N VAL A 79 2.26 12.36 -6.33
CA VAL A 79 2.38 11.46 -7.49
C VAL A 79 3.27 10.28 -7.12
N ILE A 80 2.66 9.19 -6.64
CA ILE A 80 3.39 8.02 -6.14
C ILE A 80 2.60 6.74 -6.50
N ASP A 81 3.30 5.65 -6.76
CA ASP A 81 2.71 4.32 -6.91
C ASP A 81 2.25 3.82 -5.53
N ILE A 82 1.00 4.08 -5.15
CA ILE A 82 0.48 3.77 -3.80
C ILE A 82 -0.82 2.97 -3.85
N GLY A 83 -0.87 1.91 -3.03
CA GLY A 83 -2.12 1.32 -2.56
C GLY A 83 -2.59 2.01 -1.27
N PHE A 84 -3.84 2.49 -1.24
CA PHE A 84 -4.48 3.04 -0.05
C PHE A 84 -5.28 1.98 0.68
N PHE A 85 -5.08 1.86 2.00
CA PHE A 85 -5.79 0.89 2.82
C PHE A 85 -6.68 1.56 3.88
N THR A 86 -7.96 1.17 3.86
CA THR A 86 -8.87 1.36 4.99
C THR A 86 -9.65 0.08 5.29
N ASN A 87 -9.35 -0.48 6.46
CA ASN A 87 -10.13 -1.33 7.38
C ASN A 87 -10.18 -2.87 7.24
N ASN A 88 -9.64 -3.48 8.31
CA ASN A 88 -10.21 -4.51 9.19
C ASN A 88 -10.18 -5.99 8.74
N GLU A 89 -8.99 -6.60 8.82
CA GLU A 89 -8.65 -7.69 9.76
C GLU A 89 -7.21 -8.11 9.42
N LEU A 90 -6.29 -7.93 10.37
CA LEU A 90 -4.97 -8.55 10.29
C LEU A 90 -5.16 -9.97 10.84
N VAL A 91 -5.10 -10.95 9.94
CA VAL A 91 -4.66 -12.30 10.26
C VAL A 91 -3.45 -12.60 9.40
#